data_AF-A0A9Q0QJ82-F1
#
_entry.id   AF-A0A9Q0QJ82-F1
#
_cell.length_a   1.000
_cell.length_b   1.000
_cell.length_c   1.000
_cell.angle_alpha   90.00
_cell.angle_beta   90.00
_cell.angle_gamma   90.00
#
_symmetry.space_group_name_H-M   'P 1'
#
loop_
_entity.id
_entity.type
_entity.pdbx_description
1 polymer ?
#
loop_
_entity_poly.entity_id
_entity_poly.type
_entity_poly.pdbx_seq_one_letter_code
_entity_poly.pdbx_strand_id
1 'polypeptide(L)'
;MRTLQAAFPNLVRKEDLLEPSDLNFIQNHSSQMAALDYLVSLESDRFVPTYDGNMAKVVEGHRRKLLVGLLDQYNRGSLSWDEFSSTVKGTHADRIGSPKRRVVIPDKPKDEDYFYANPQECLQLLDEPLRST
;
A
#
# COMPACT_ATOMS: atom_id res chain seq x y z
N MET A 1 -13.91 -22.92 8.03
CA MET A 1 -14.59 -21.79 8.72
C MET A 1 -14.51 -21.91 10.23
N ARG A 2 -15.04 -22.97 10.88
CA ARG A 2 -14.98 -23.12 12.35
C ARG A 2 -13.60 -22.90 12.97
N THR A 3 -12.54 -23.45 12.36
CA THR A 3 -11.16 -23.27 12.84
C THR A 3 -10.67 -21.82 12.72
N LEU A 4 -11.03 -21.12 11.65
CA LEU A 4 -10.64 -19.72 11.46
C LEU A 4 -11.38 -18.81 12.45
N GLN A 5 -12.68 -19.04 12.64
CA GLN A 5 -13.49 -18.28 13.60
C GLN A 5 -13.06 -18.56 15.05
N ALA A 6 -12.57 -19.76 15.36
CA ALA A 6 -12.00 -20.05 16.69
C ALA A 6 -10.71 -19.26 16.96
N ALA A 7 -9.88 -19.04 15.94
CA ALA A 7 -8.68 -18.22 16.06
C ALA A 7 -8.97 -16.71 15.99
N PHE A 8 -9.98 -16.31 15.21
CA PHE A 8 -10.40 -14.93 14.99
C PHE A 8 -11.91 -14.81 15.30
N PRO A 9 -12.29 -14.61 16.57
CA PRO A 9 -13.70 -14.63 16.99
C PRO A 9 -14.53 -13.50 16.38
N ASN A 10 -13.90 -12.35 16.08
CA ASN A 10 -14.52 -11.19 15.44
C ASN A 10 -14.37 -11.24 13.90
N LEU A 11 -14.58 -12.41 13.30
CA LEU A 11 -14.49 -12.58 11.85
C LEU A 11 -15.71 -11.91 11.19
N VAL A 12 -15.45 -10.91 10.35
CA VAL A 12 -16.46 -10.23 9.54
C VAL A 12 -16.20 -10.55 8.07
N ARG A 13 -17.25 -10.90 7.35
CA ARG A 13 -17.22 -11.18 5.91
C ARG A 13 -18.03 -10.13 5.15
N LYS A 14 -17.96 -10.19 3.81
CA LYS A 14 -18.74 -9.31 2.93
C LYS A 14 -20.24 -9.41 3.18
N GLU A 15 -20.71 -10.61 3.50
CA GLU A 15 -22.12 -10.88 3.83
C GLU A 15 -22.56 -10.26 5.15
N ASP A 16 -21.61 -9.92 6.03
CA ASP A 16 -21.86 -9.24 7.30
C ASP A 16 -21.75 -7.71 7.17
N LEU A 17 -21.12 -7.20 6.09
CA LEU A 17 -20.89 -5.77 5.86
C LEU A 17 -22.02 -5.06 5.11
N LEU A 18 -22.77 -5.79 4.30
CA LEU A 18 -23.80 -5.24 3.40
C LEU A 18 -25.13 -5.94 3.62
N GLU A 19 -26.22 -5.19 3.42
CA GLU A 19 -27.54 -5.79 3.34
C GLU A 19 -27.62 -6.78 2.16
N PRO A 20 -28.39 -7.88 2.27
CA PRO A 20 -28.50 -8.87 1.20
C PRO A 20 -28.97 -8.27 -0.14
N SER A 21 -29.81 -7.22 -0.10
CA SER A 21 -30.24 -6.50 -1.30
C SER A 21 -29.09 -5.83 -2.04
N ASP A 22 -28.14 -5.25 -1.31
CA ASP A 22 -27.01 -4.52 -1.87
C ASP A 22 -25.96 -5.50 -2.41
N LEU A 23 -25.75 -6.59 -1.68
CA LEU A 23 -24.81 -7.64 -2.09
C LEU A 23 -25.28 -8.34 -3.38
N ASN A 24 -26.58 -8.57 -3.55
CA ASN A 24 -27.13 -9.23 -4.74
C ASN A 24 -26.78 -8.52 -6.05
N PHE A 25 -26.62 -7.19 -6.04
CA PHE A 25 -26.24 -6.44 -7.24
C PHE A 25 -24.82 -6.73 -7.71
N ILE A 26 -23.93 -7.10 -6.78
CA ILE A 26 -22.50 -7.31 -7.08
C ILE A 26 -22.08 -8.77 -7.00
N GLN A 27 -22.93 -9.66 -6.47
CA GLN A 27 -22.58 -11.06 -6.16
C GLN A 27 -22.05 -11.86 -7.36
N ASN A 28 -22.58 -11.60 -8.55
CA ASN A 28 -22.15 -12.25 -9.80
C ASN A 28 -21.08 -11.46 -10.58
N HIS A 29 -20.59 -10.37 -10.00
CA HIS A 29 -19.58 -9.49 -10.60
C HIS A 29 -18.29 -9.55 -9.79
N SER A 30 -17.43 -10.51 -10.11
CA SER A 30 -16.19 -10.79 -9.37
C SER A 30 -15.31 -9.55 -9.18
N SER A 31 -15.15 -8.70 -10.21
CA SER A 31 -14.38 -7.46 -10.10
C SER A 31 -15.00 -6.44 -9.13
N GLN A 32 -16.33 -6.38 -9.04
CA GLN A 32 -17.03 -5.49 -8.09
C GLN A 32 -16.94 -6.03 -6.66
N MET A 33 -17.06 -7.35 -6.49
CA MET A 33 -16.81 -8.01 -5.20
C MET A 33 -15.37 -7.80 -4.70
N ALA A 34 -14.39 -7.84 -5.62
CA ALA A 34 -12.99 -7.53 -5.29
C ALA A 34 -12.77 -6.05 -4.96
N ALA A 35 -13.57 -5.13 -5.53
CA ALA A 35 -13.52 -3.72 -5.18
C ALA A 35 -13.93 -3.49 -3.71
N LEU A 36 -14.87 -4.27 -3.18
CA LEU A 36 -15.23 -4.22 -1.75
C LEU A 36 -14.06 -4.65 -0.86
N ASP A 37 -13.39 -5.77 -1.20
CA ASP A 37 -12.17 -6.20 -0.50
C ASP A 37 -11.11 -5.10 -0.52
N TYR A 38 -11.01 -4.36 -1.62
CA TYR A 38 -10.04 -3.31 -1.81
C TYR A 38 -10.30 -2.10 -0.93
N LEU A 39 -11.55 -1.63 -0.88
CA LEU A 39 -11.93 -0.52 -0.02
C LEU A 39 -11.70 -0.84 1.45
N VAL A 40 -12.14 -2.03 1.91
CA VAL A 40 -11.91 -2.47 3.29
C VAL A 40 -10.40 -2.57 3.57
N SER A 41 -9.61 -3.13 2.64
CA SER A 41 -8.15 -3.24 2.80
C SER A 41 -7.43 -1.89 2.82
N LEU A 42 -7.98 -0.89 2.14
CA LEU A 42 -7.41 0.47 2.10
C LEU A 42 -7.65 1.21 3.41
N GLU A 43 -8.88 1.14 3.94
CA GLU A 43 -9.29 1.82 5.17
C GLU A 43 -8.88 1.09 6.45
N SER A 44 -8.44 -0.17 6.35
CA SER A 44 -7.97 -0.94 7.51
C SER A 44 -6.64 -0.43 8.04
N ASP A 45 -6.43 -0.42 9.36
CA ASP A 45 -5.13 -0.08 9.95
C ASP A 45 -4.01 -1.04 9.51
N ARG A 46 -4.35 -2.32 9.38
CA ARG A 46 -3.43 -3.40 8.98
C ARG A 46 -3.98 -4.17 7.80
N PHE A 47 -3.08 -4.48 6.87
CA PHE A 47 -3.38 -5.30 5.69
C PHE A 47 -2.39 -6.46 5.63
N VAL A 48 -2.91 -7.69 5.55
CA VAL A 48 -2.10 -8.92 5.48
C VAL A 48 -2.61 -9.77 4.32
N PRO A 49 -1.97 -9.71 3.14
CA PRO A 49 -2.32 -10.57 2.03
C PRO A 49 -1.75 -11.98 2.24
N THR A 50 -2.42 -12.99 1.68
CA THR A 50 -1.92 -14.38 1.68
C THR A 50 -0.92 -14.64 0.54
N TYR A 51 -0.95 -13.82 -0.51
CA TYR A 51 -0.11 -13.90 -1.70
C TYR A 51 0.14 -12.50 -2.25
N ASP A 52 1.32 -12.25 -2.82
CA ASP A 52 1.74 -10.96 -3.39
C ASP A 52 1.15 -10.72 -4.80
N GLY A 53 -0.13 -11.07 -4.99
CA GLY A 53 -0.84 -10.92 -6.25
C GLY A 53 -1.20 -9.46 -6.59
N ASN A 54 -1.89 -9.28 -7.72
CA ASN A 54 -2.28 -7.94 -8.21
C ASN A 54 -3.04 -7.12 -7.15
N MET A 55 -3.93 -7.75 -6.39
CA MET A 55 -4.68 -7.10 -5.32
C MET A 55 -3.77 -6.54 -4.23
N ALA A 56 -2.80 -7.33 -3.76
CA ALA A 56 -1.84 -6.88 -2.76
C ALA A 56 -1.02 -5.69 -3.27
N LYS A 57 -0.53 -5.79 -4.51
CA LYS A 57 0.28 -4.74 -5.16
C LYS A 57 -0.50 -3.43 -5.32
N VAL A 58 -1.79 -3.49 -5.67
CA VAL A 58 -2.64 -2.29 -5.81
C VAL A 58 -2.95 -1.65 -4.45
N VAL A 59 -3.28 -2.45 -3.42
CA VAL A 59 -3.50 -1.93 -2.05
C VAL A 59 -2.23 -1.30 -1.48
N GLU A 60 -1.09 -2.00 -1.56
CA GLU A 60 0.19 -1.48 -1.10
C GLU A 60 0.55 -0.17 -1.79
N GLY A 61 0.35 -0.11 -3.11
CA GLY A 61 0.63 1.09 -3.89
C GLY A 61 -0.22 2.29 -3.46
N HIS A 62 -1.52 2.09 -3.24
CA HIS A 62 -2.40 3.16 -2.78
C HIS A 62 -2.00 3.63 -1.37
N ARG A 63 -1.74 2.72 -0.44
CA ARG A 63 -1.32 3.06 0.93
C ARG A 63 0.03 3.83 0.98
N ARG A 64 0.82 3.79 -0.10
CA ARG A 64 2.06 4.56 -0.30
C ARG A 64 1.87 5.88 -1.06
N LYS A 65 0.71 6.12 -1.69
CA LYS A 65 0.43 7.32 -2.51
C LYS A 65 0.69 8.63 -1.78
N LEU A 66 0.49 8.68 -0.46
CA LEU A 66 0.81 9.84 0.35
C LEU A 66 2.30 10.25 0.25
N LEU A 67 3.22 9.28 0.22
CA LEU A 67 4.65 9.57 0.11
C LEU A 67 5.01 10.25 -1.21
N VAL A 68 4.37 9.83 -2.31
CA VAL A 68 4.58 10.45 -3.63
C VAL A 68 4.22 11.93 -3.58
N GLY A 69 3.09 12.27 -2.96
CA GLY A 69 2.67 13.67 -2.80
C GLY A 69 3.60 14.49 -1.90
N LEU A 70 4.16 13.89 -0.85
CA LEU A 70 5.14 14.55 0.01
C LEU A 70 6.47 14.79 -0.70
N LEU A 71 6.92 13.80 -1.49
CA LEU A 71 8.15 13.92 -2.25
C LEU A 71 8.02 14.95 -3.37
N ASP A 72 6.91 14.99 -4.09
CA ASP A 72 6.65 16.00 -5.11
C ASP A 72 6.71 17.41 -4.53
N GLN A 73 6.16 17.62 -3.33
CA GLN A 73 6.23 18.90 -2.63
C GLN A 73 7.65 19.26 -2.20
N TYR A 74 8.40 18.28 -1.67
CA TYR A 74 9.81 18.45 -1.33
C TYR A 74 10.66 18.82 -2.56
N ASN A 75 10.51 18.09 -3.66
CA ASN A 75 11.25 18.32 -4.91
C ASN A 75 10.92 19.69 -5.54
N ARG A 76 9.72 20.23 -5.32
CA ARG A 76 9.32 21.57 -5.76
C ARG A 76 9.77 22.68 -4.80
N GLY A 77 10.39 22.34 -3.68
CA GLY A 77 10.80 23.28 -2.64
C GLY A 77 9.62 23.85 -1.83
N SER A 78 8.43 23.28 -1.94
CA SER A 78 7.24 23.69 -1.18
C SER A 78 7.25 23.17 0.26
N LEU A 79 8.14 22.22 0.56
CA LEU A 79 8.23 21.55 1.85
C LEU A 79 9.71 21.38 2.21
N SER A 80 10.11 21.80 3.40
CA SER A 80 11.50 21.69 3.86
C SER A 80 11.89 20.23 4.17
N TRP A 81 13.19 19.94 4.24
CA TRP A 81 13.64 18.60 4.64
C TRP A 81 13.11 18.18 6.01
N ASP A 82 13.06 19.10 6.97
CA ASP A 82 12.59 18.82 8.33
C ASP A 82 11.11 18.46 8.34
N GLU A 83 10.27 19.23 7.64
CA GLU A 83 8.84 18.93 7.47
C GLU A 83 8.60 17.62 6.73
N PHE A 84 9.42 17.33 5.71
CA PHE A 84 9.30 16.11 4.91
C PHE A 84 9.63 14.91 5.78
N SER A 85 10.81 14.95 6.43
CA SER A 85 11.31 13.88 7.27
C SER A 85 10.38 13.62 8.45
N SER A 86 9.86 14.66 9.11
CA SER A 86 8.93 14.50 10.24
C SER A 86 7.61 13.88 9.79
N THR A 87 7.07 14.31 8.65
CA THR A 87 5.78 13.80 8.13
C THR A 87 5.90 12.35 7.67
N VAL A 88 7.00 11.99 6.99
CA VAL A 88 7.27 10.60 6.59
C VAL A 88 7.44 9.72 7.82
N LYS A 89 8.25 10.13 8.82
CA LYS A 89 8.43 9.38 10.07
C LYS A 89 7.10 9.20 10.82
N GLY A 90 6.28 10.25 10.93
CA GLY A 90 4.96 10.19 11.55
C GLY A 90 4.01 9.24 10.82
N THR A 91 3.98 9.31 9.48
CA THR A 91 3.15 8.42 8.63
C THR A 91 3.54 6.94 8.79
N HIS A 92 4.80 6.66 9.09
CA HIS A 92 5.36 5.33 9.23
C HIS A 92 5.50 4.82 10.66
N ALA A 93 5.19 5.64 11.69
CA ALA A 93 5.47 5.32 13.09
C ALA A 93 4.85 3.98 13.54
N ASP A 94 3.61 3.71 13.11
CA ASP A 94 2.87 2.49 13.47
C ASP A 94 2.89 1.43 12.36
N ARG A 95 3.64 1.66 11.28
CA ARG A 95 3.72 0.74 10.13
C ARG A 95 4.82 -0.28 10.36
N ILE A 96 4.45 -1.55 10.25
CA ILE A 96 5.40 -2.67 10.33
C ILE A 96 5.85 -3.01 8.90
N GLY A 97 7.07 -2.64 8.55
CA GLY A 97 7.67 -2.92 7.25
C GLY A 97 8.97 -2.16 7.05
N SER A 98 9.94 -2.77 6.36
CA SER A 98 11.18 -2.10 5.99
C SER A 98 11.05 -1.50 4.59
N PRO A 99 11.77 -0.42 4.29
CA PRO A 99 12.03 -0.04 2.91
C PRO A 99 12.56 -1.25 2.12
N LYS A 100 12.00 -1.52 0.95
CA LYS A 100 12.43 -2.61 0.06
C LYS A 100 12.81 -1.98 -1.27
N ARG A 101 14.00 -2.27 -1.81
CA ARG A 101 14.46 -1.79 -3.13
C ARG A 101 13.58 -2.33 -4.28
N ARG A 102 13.30 -1.48 -5.27
CA ARG A 102 12.54 -1.83 -6.48
C ARG A 102 13.40 -2.77 -7.33
N VAL A 103 12.80 -3.83 -7.85
CA VAL A 103 13.44 -4.64 -8.88
C VAL A 103 13.22 -3.99 -10.24
N VAL A 104 14.31 -3.59 -10.87
CA VAL A 104 14.35 -3.04 -12.24
C VAL A 104 14.88 -4.15 -13.17
N ILE A 105 14.19 -4.37 -14.28
CA ILE A 105 14.48 -5.34 -15.33
C ILE A 105 14.53 -4.54 -16.64
N PRO A 106 15.73 -4.07 -17.03
CA PRO A 106 15.92 -3.07 -18.09
C PRO A 106 15.17 -3.35 -19.39
N ASP A 107 15.05 -4.63 -19.77
CA ASP A 107 14.44 -5.05 -21.04
C ASP A 107 12.99 -5.56 -20.88
N LYS A 108 12.46 -5.59 -19.64
CA LYS A 108 11.12 -6.09 -19.34
C LYS A 108 10.42 -5.19 -18.32
N PRO A 109 10.14 -3.92 -18.66
CA PRO A 109 9.50 -2.97 -17.75
C PRO A 109 8.12 -3.43 -17.25
N LYS A 110 7.45 -4.34 -17.97
CA LYS A 110 6.17 -4.95 -17.56
C LYS A 110 6.31 -6.02 -16.48
N ASP A 111 7.50 -6.61 -16.35
CA ASP A 111 7.81 -7.65 -15.36
C ASP A 111 8.51 -7.05 -14.12
N GLU A 112 8.79 -5.74 -14.16
CA GLU A 112 9.31 -5.00 -13.01
C GLU A 112 8.24 -4.81 -11.93
N ASP A 113 8.70 -4.51 -10.71
CA ASP A 113 7.78 -4.05 -9.66
C ASP A 113 7.04 -2.78 -10.12
N TYR A 114 5.72 -2.74 -9.92
CA TYR A 114 4.86 -1.62 -10.32
C TYR A 114 5.41 -0.29 -9.82
N PHE A 115 5.11 0.79 -10.54
CA PHE A 115 5.56 2.15 -10.21
C PHE A 115 5.36 2.55 -8.73
N TYR A 116 4.24 2.14 -8.11
CA TYR A 116 3.96 2.40 -6.70
C TYR A 116 4.78 1.56 -5.70
N ALA A 117 5.62 0.65 -6.17
CA ALA A 117 6.57 -0.08 -5.37
C ALA A 117 7.88 0.71 -5.13
N ASN A 118 7.98 1.97 -5.58
CA ASN A 118 9.21 2.75 -5.59
C ASN A 118 9.76 3.08 -4.17
N PRO A 119 11.01 2.71 -3.87
CA PRO A 119 11.74 3.05 -2.65
C PRO A 119 13.00 3.89 -2.93
N GLN A 120 13.35 4.15 -4.19
CA GLN A 120 14.59 4.87 -4.51
C GLN A 120 14.59 6.29 -3.95
N GLU A 121 13.40 6.85 -3.78
CA GLU A 121 13.21 8.23 -3.33
C GLU A 121 13.51 8.44 -1.84
N CYS A 122 13.65 7.37 -1.06
CA CYS A 122 13.78 7.45 0.40
C CYS A 122 15.02 6.74 0.98
N LEU A 123 15.84 6.09 0.15
CA LEU A 123 17.05 5.40 0.60
C LEU A 123 18.27 6.11 0.05
N GLN A 124 18.96 6.87 0.90
CA GLN A 124 20.35 7.25 0.60
C GLN A 124 21.14 5.96 0.37
N LEU A 125 21.81 5.89 -0.78
CA LEU A 125 22.85 4.90 -0.99
C LEU A 125 23.93 5.20 0.05
N LEU A 126 24.11 4.31 1.02
CA LEU A 126 25.14 4.42 2.07
C LEU A 126 26.56 4.59 1.50
N ASP A 127 26.74 4.38 0.19
CA ASP A 127 28.01 4.46 -0.54
C ASP A 127 28.15 5.69 -1.47
N GLU A 128 27.16 6.59 -1.57
CA GLU A 128 27.30 7.82 -2.37
C GLU A 128 27.70 9.02 -1.50
N PRO A 129 28.76 9.77 -1.84
CA PRO A 129 29.11 10.97 -1.10
C PRO A 129 27.98 12.00 -1.16
N LEU A 130 27.70 12.65 -0.02
CA LEU A 130 26.77 13.76 0.09
C LEU A 130 27.07 14.78 -1.02
N ARG A 131 26.20 14.87 -2.03
CA ARG A 131 26.26 15.98 -2.97
C ARG A 131 25.92 17.23 -2.19
N SER A 132 26.92 18.07 -1.99
CA SER A 132 26.75 19.43 -1.48
C SER A 132 25.84 20.18 -2.44
N THR A 133 24.62 20.47 -2.00
CA THR A 133 23.81 21.58 -2.50
C THR A 133 23.90 22.73 -1.52
#